data_AF-A0AA89CDB5-F1
#
_entry.id   AF-A0AA89CDB5-F1
#
_cell.length_a   1.000
_cell.length_b   1.000
_cell.length_c   1.000
_cell.angle_alpha   90.00
_cell.angle_beta   90.00
_cell.angle_gamma   90.00
#
_symmetry.space_group_name_H-M   'P 1'
#
loop_
_entity.id
_entity.type
_entity.pdbx_description
1 polymer ?
#
loop_
_entity_poly.entity_id
_entity_poly.type
_entity_poly.pdbx_seq_one_letter_code
_entity_poly.pdbx_strand_id
1 'polypeptide(L)'
;CSCKNCEIMQSVKECKCCRDTNIVDGKIEEAGISCITEHESFQVNCLNHHVLELSYYEYIEYNGPLEPDQMIHKYIAYRRFARFIWKRLGKRNRRILPACVVSAMRRRYPFQEYCGFKYPDDRK
;
A
#
# COMPACT_ATOMS: atom_id res chain seq x y z
N CYS A 1 0.85 20.87 -2.71
CA CYS A 1 -0.03 19.70 -2.48
C CYS A 1 -1.48 20.17 -2.52
N SER A 2 -2.31 19.66 -3.42
CA SER A 2 -3.71 20.08 -3.58
C SER A 2 -4.70 19.29 -2.72
N CYS A 3 -4.38 18.05 -2.35
CA CYS A 3 -5.26 17.22 -1.52
C CYS A 3 -5.15 17.47 -0.01
N LYS A 4 -4.24 18.36 0.43
CA LYS A 4 -4.00 18.76 1.84
C LYS A 4 -3.56 17.65 2.82
N ASN A 5 -3.43 16.40 2.36
CA ASN A 5 -3.12 15.23 3.18
C ASN A 5 -1.70 14.66 2.95
N CYS A 6 -0.88 15.28 2.11
CA CYS A 6 0.49 14.82 1.87
C CYS A 6 1.44 15.36 2.94
N GLU A 7 2.40 14.52 3.33
CA GLU A 7 3.54 14.92 4.17
C GLU A 7 4.82 15.01 3.32
N ILE A 8 5.86 15.64 3.86
CA ILE A 8 7.18 15.70 3.20
C ILE A 8 7.82 14.31 3.21
N MET A 9 8.18 13.82 2.03
CA MET A 9 8.87 12.55 1.85
C MET A 9 10.40 12.75 1.87
N GLN A 10 11.15 11.66 1.99
CA GLN A 10 12.63 11.71 2.07
C GLN A 10 13.27 12.28 0.80
N SER A 11 12.64 12.08 -0.37
CA SER A 11 13.11 12.64 -1.63
C SER A 11 12.05 13.51 -2.30
N VAL A 12 12.51 14.55 -3.01
CA VAL A 12 11.65 15.43 -3.83
C VAL A 12 10.83 14.62 -4.84
N LYS A 13 11.41 13.54 -5.36
CA LYS A 13 10.77 12.64 -6.33
C LYS A 13 9.53 11.93 -5.76
N GLU A 14 9.51 11.69 -4.44
CA GLU A 14 8.42 11.04 -3.71
C GLU A 14 7.39 12.02 -3.15
N CYS A 15 7.68 13.32 -3.12
CA CYS A 15 6.74 14.37 -2.73
C CYS A 15 5.67 14.63 -3.81
N LYS A 16 4.90 13.60 -4.19
CA LYS A 16 3.83 13.67 -5.20
C LYS A 16 2.46 13.71 -4.54
N CYS A 17 1.61 14.63 -4.98
CA CYS A 17 0.21 14.66 -4.56
C CYS A 17 -0.60 13.62 -5.34
N CYS A 18 -1.65 13.07 -4.72
CA CYS A 18 -2.57 12.14 -5.41
C CYS A 18 -3.35 12.80 -6.54
N ARG A 19 -3.50 14.13 -6.50
CA ARG A 19 -4.09 14.96 -7.56
C ARG A 19 -3.16 15.16 -8.76
N ASP A 20 -1.85 14.88 -8.63
CA ASP A 20 -0.89 15.10 -9.72
C ASP A 20 -0.80 13.89 -10.68
N THR A 21 -1.58 12.84 -10.45
CA THR A 21 -1.57 11.62 -11.26
C THR A 21 -2.96 11.40 -11.85
N ASN A 22 -3.13 11.64 -13.15
CA ASN A 22 -4.44 11.65 -13.83
C ASN A 22 -5.34 10.45 -13.50
N ILE A 23 -4.78 9.23 -13.44
CA ILE A 23 -5.55 8.02 -13.13
C ILE A 23 -6.06 8.04 -11.68
N VAL A 24 -5.24 8.54 -10.75
CA VAL A 24 -5.62 8.68 -9.33
C VAL A 24 -6.62 9.82 -9.19
N ASP A 25 -6.39 10.93 -9.87
CA ASP A 25 -7.28 12.10 -9.82
C ASP A 25 -8.68 11.78 -10.36
N GLY A 26 -8.77 11.06 -11.47
CA GLY A 26 -10.06 10.59 -11.99
C GLY A 26 -10.83 9.71 -10.99
N LYS A 27 -10.15 8.90 -10.18
CA LYS A 27 -10.78 8.14 -9.08
C LYS A 27 -11.26 9.02 -7.93
N ILE A 28 -10.56 10.12 -7.69
CA ILE A 28 -10.96 11.10 -6.68
C ILE A 28 -12.20 11.86 -7.15
N GLU A 29 -12.23 12.28 -8.41
CA GLU A 29 -13.38 12.97 -9.01
C GLU A 29 -14.63 12.07 -9.09
N GLU A 30 -14.47 10.83 -9.56
CA GLU A 30 -15.55 9.83 -9.63
C GLU A 30 -16.21 9.60 -8.27
N ALA A 31 -15.42 9.57 -7.20
CA ALA A 31 -15.89 9.37 -5.84
C ALA A 31 -16.37 10.65 -5.15
N GLY A 32 -16.17 11.83 -5.74
CA GLY A 32 -16.53 13.12 -5.13
C GLY A 32 -15.77 13.46 -3.84
N ILE A 33 -14.54 12.95 -3.68
CA ILE A 33 -13.72 13.12 -2.47
C ILE A 33 -12.56 14.12 -2.69
N SER A 34 -11.85 14.49 -1.61
CA SER A 34 -10.75 15.47 -1.69
C SER A 34 -9.37 14.80 -1.88
N CYS A 35 -9.20 13.61 -1.34
CA CYS A 35 -7.97 12.82 -1.35
C CYS A 35 -8.26 11.34 -1.64
N ILE A 36 -7.35 10.67 -2.36
CA ILE A 36 -7.49 9.23 -2.65
C ILE A 36 -7.53 8.36 -1.38
N THR A 37 -6.98 8.86 -0.27
CA THR A 37 -7.02 8.14 1.00
C THR A 37 -8.43 8.06 1.58
N GLU A 38 -9.37 8.89 1.16
CA GLU A 38 -10.78 8.81 1.58
C GLU A 38 -11.57 7.76 0.79
N HIS A 39 -11.03 7.25 -0.32
CA HIS A 39 -11.73 6.31 -1.19
C HIS A 39 -11.97 4.98 -0.45
N GLU A 40 -13.19 4.43 -0.53
CA GLU A 40 -13.54 3.18 0.15
C GLU A 40 -12.62 2.02 -0.25
N SER A 41 -12.42 1.80 -1.56
CA SER A 41 -11.46 0.81 -2.05
C SER A 41 -10.05 1.00 -1.51
N PHE A 42 -9.59 2.25 -1.25
CA PHE A 42 -8.31 2.48 -0.60
C PHE A 42 -8.34 1.98 0.85
N GLN A 43 -9.33 2.41 1.62
CA GLN A 43 -9.50 2.01 3.02
C GLN A 43 -9.55 0.48 3.18
N VAL A 44 -10.38 -0.18 2.37
CA VAL A 44 -10.57 -1.62 2.41
C VAL A 44 -9.34 -2.37 1.88
N ASN A 45 -8.79 -2.01 0.72
CA ASN A 45 -7.74 -2.83 0.10
C ASN A 45 -6.34 -2.54 0.64
N CYS A 46 -6.11 -1.35 1.21
CA CYS A 46 -4.77 -0.90 1.58
C CYS A 46 -4.58 -0.78 3.09
N LEU A 47 -5.64 -0.52 3.86
CA LEU A 47 -5.55 -0.28 5.31
C LEU A 47 -6.27 -1.33 6.17
N ASN A 48 -6.91 -2.34 5.57
CA ASN A 48 -7.48 -3.48 6.28
C ASN A 48 -6.45 -4.62 6.42
N HIS A 49 -6.09 -4.96 7.65
CA HIS A 49 -5.09 -5.99 7.96
C HIS A 49 -5.47 -7.38 7.42
N HIS A 50 -6.71 -7.81 7.56
CA HIS A 50 -7.15 -9.14 7.09
C HIS A 50 -7.09 -9.24 5.57
N VAL A 51 -7.46 -8.17 4.87
CA VAL A 51 -7.30 -8.12 3.41
C VAL A 51 -5.83 -8.24 3.05
N LEU A 52 -4.93 -7.49 3.70
CA LEU A 52 -3.49 -7.58 3.42
C LEU A 52 -2.89 -8.94 3.77
N GLU A 53 -3.34 -9.60 4.82
CA GLU A 53 -2.91 -10.93 5.21
C GLU A 53 -3.30 -11.97 4.15
N LEU A 54 -4.56 -11.99 3.71
CA LEU A 54 -5.00 -12.87 2.61
C LEU A 54 -4.23 -12.59 1.32
N SER A 55 -3.99 -11.30 1.04
CA SER A 55 -3.20 -10.86 -0.12
C SER A 55 -1.75 -11.31 -0.07
N TYR A 56 -1.20 -11.47 1.13
CA TYR A 56 0.14 -11.99 1.33
C TYR A 56 0.19 -13.48 1.00
N TYR A 57 -0.78 -14.26 1.48
CA TYR A 57 -0.86 -15.69 1.14
C TYR A 57 -1.06 -15.90 -0.37
N GLU A 58 -1.95 -15.14 -1.01
CA GLU A 58 -2.08 -15.13 -2.47
C GLU A 58 -0.75 -14.79 -3.17
N TYR A 59 0.01 -13.83 -2.62
CA TYR A 59 1.29 -13.45 -3.20
C TYR A 59 2.28 -14.61 -3.16
N ILE A 60 2.49 -15.21 -1.99
CA ILE A 60 3.53 -16.23 -1.81
C ILE A 60 3.23 -17.52 -2.59
N GLU A 61 1.94 -17.82 -2.83
CA GLU A 61 1.53 -18.94 -3.69
C GLU A 61 2.04 -18.77 -5.13
N TYR A 62 1.96 -17.57 -5.69
CA TYR A 62 2.40 -17.31 -7.08
C TYR A 62 3.85 -16.86 -7.21
N ASN A 63 4.46 -16.34 -6.15
CA ASN A 63 5.75 -15.65 -6.20
C ASN A 63 6.83 -16.26 -5.30
N GLY A 64 6.47 -17.20 -4.42
CA GLY A 64 7.34 -17.70 -3.36
C GLY A 64 7.35 -16.79 -2.12
N PRO A 65 7.94 -17.26 -1.01
CA PRO A 65 8.00 -16.50 0.24
C PRO A 65 8.75 -15.17 0.05
N LEU A 66 8.33 -14.15 0.81
CA LEU A 66 9.12 -12.93 0.96
C LEU A 66 10.26 -13.17 1.95
N GLU A 67 11.39 -12.51 1.74
CA GLU A 67 12.50 -12.53 2.71
C GLU A 67 12.01 -12.02 4.08
N PRO A 68 12.49 -12.58 5.21
CA PRO A 68 12.01 -12.26 6.56
C PRO A 68 12.06 -10.77 6.92
N ASP A 69 13.03 -10.03 6.37
CA ASP A 69 13.21 -8.60 6.61
C ASP A 69 12.24 -7.71 5.81
N GLN A 70 11.46 -8.29 4.89
CA GLN A 70 10.46 -7.53 4.15
C GLN A 70 9.26 -7.31 5.04
N MET A 71 9.01 -6.04 5.35
CA MET A 71 7.81 -5.57 6.05
C MET A 71 6.54 -5.97 5.29
N ILE A 72 6.05 -7.19 5.52
CA ILE A 72 5.02 -7.89 4.74
C ILE A 72 3.84 -6.97 4.45
N HIS A 73 3.29 -6.36 5.50
CA HIS A 73 2.12 -5.48 5.40
C HIS A 73 2.39 -4.23 4.54
N LYS A 74 3.57 -3.61 4.62
CA LYS A 74 3.90 -2.42 3.82
C LYS A 74 4.05 -2.77 2.35
N TYR A 75 4.80 -3.84 2.05
CA TYR A 75 5.03 -4.26 0.67
C TYR A 75 3.71 -4.66 -0.02
N ILE A 76 2.89 -5.46 0.67
CA ILE A 76 1.60 -5.91 0.16
C ILE A 76 0.61 -4.75 0.03
N ALA A 77 0.58 -3.80 0.97
CA ALA A 77 -0.24 -2.59 0.86
C ALA A 77 0.13 -1.74 -0.37
N TYR A 78 1.42 -1.51 -0.61
CA TYR A 78 1.88 -0.78 -1.81
C TYR A 78 1.48 -1.49 -3.10
N ARG A 79 1.60 -2.83 -3.13
CA ARG A 79 1.17 -3.64 -4.28
C ARG A 79 -0.34 -3.60 -4.48
N ARG A 80 -1.13 -3.64 -3.41
CA ARG A 80 -2.60 -3.52 -3.47
C ARG A 80 -3.04 -2.18 -4.01
N PHE A 81 -2.45 -1.07 -3.53
CA PHE A 81 -2.72 0.24 -4.11
C PHE A 81 -2.35 0.30 -5.59
N ALA A 82 -1.20 -0.26 -5.96
CA ALA A 82 -0.79 -0.28 -7.35
C ALA A 82 -1.76 -1.08 -8.25
N ARG A 83 -2.31 -2.19 -7.75
CA ARG A 83 -3.37 -2.94 -8.44
C ARG A 83 -4.68 -2.16 -8.49
N PHE A 84 -5.06 -1.47 -7.43
CA PHE A 84 -6.27 -0.65 -7.40
C PHE A 84 -6.24 0.45 -8.48
N ILE A 85 -5.11 1.16 -8.62
CA ILE A 85 -5.00 2.27 -9.57
C ILE A 85 -4.67 1.80 -11.00
N TRP A 86 -3.67 0.93 -11.16
CA TRP A 86 -3.14 0.56 -12.48
C TRP A 86 -3.55 -0.82 -12.96
N LYS A 87 -4.38 -1.55 -12.20
CA LYS A 87 -4.83 -2.93 -12.46
C LYS A 87 -3.67 -3.92 -12.49
N ARG A 88 -2.86 -3.89 -13.55
CA ARG A 88 -1.69 -4.74 -13.74
C ARG A 88 -0.50 -3.90 -14.19
N LEU A 89 0.57 -3.92 -13.41
CA LEU A 89 1.87 -3.40 -13.80
C LEU A 89 2.76 -4.56 -14.29
N GLY A 90 3.46 -4.35 -15.41
CA GLY A 90 4.45 -5.30 -15.92
C GLY A 90 5.69 -5.41 -15.01
N LYS A 91 6.52 -6.44 -15.23
CA LYS A 91 7.80 -6.59 -14.51
C LYS A 91 8.65 -5.32 -14.69
N ARG A 92 9.30 -4.89 -13.61
CA ARG A 92 10.17 -3.67 -13.54
C ARG A 92 9.45 -2.33 -13.80
N ASN A 93 8.13 -2.30 -13.97
CA ASN A 93 7.36 -1.06 -14.10
C ASN A 93 6.85 -0.57 -12.74
N ARG A 94 7.76 -0.02 -11.92
CA ARG A 94 7.41 0.54 -10.61
C ARG A 94 6.83 1.95 -10.77
N ARG A 95 5.74 2.23 -10.07
CA ARG A 95 5.15 3.57 -9.97
C ARG A 95 5.44 4.17 -8.61
N ILE A 96 5.65 5.48 -8.58
CA ILE A 96 5.79 6.24 -7.35
C ILE A 96 4.38 6.49 -6.81
N LEU A 97 4.15 6.13 -5.56
CA LEU A 97 2.87 6.34 -4.90
C LEU A 97 2.75 7.78 -4.40
N PRO A 98 1.54 8.34 -4.31
CA PRO A 98 1.32 9.64 -3.69
C PRO A 98 1.80 9.67 -2.23
N ALA A 99 2.32 10.81 -1.78
CA ALA A 99 2.81 11.02 -0.43
C ALA A 99 1.72 10.76 0.63
N CYS A 100 0.48 11.22 0.41
CA CYS A 100 -0.65 10.95 1.31
C CYS A 100 -0.93 9.45 1.49
N VAL A 101 -0.78 8.65 0.43
CA VAL A 101 -0.96 7.20 0.47
C VAL A 101 0.13 6.54 1.30
N VAL A 102 1.39 6.92 1.03
CA VAL A 102 2.55 6.39 1.77
C VAL A 102 2.44 6.73 3.25
N SER A 103 2.12 7.97 3.59
CA SER A 103 1.91 8.41 4.98
C SER A 103 0.76 7.68 5.67
N ALA A 104 -0.39 7.50 4.99
CA ALA A 104 -1.51 6.75 5.55
C ALA A 104 -1.12 5.30 5.88
N MET A 105 -0.44 4.60 4.97
CA MET A 105 0.01 3.22 5.21
C MET A 105 1.07 3.13 6.31
N ARG A 106 2.03 4.08 6.35
CA ARG A 106 3.06 4.13 7.40
C ARG A 106 2.46 4.37 8.79
N ARG A 107 1.43 5.21 8.89
CA ARG A 107 0.68 5.44 10.14
C ARG A 107 -0.15 4.24 10.55
N ARG A 108 -0.73 3.51 9.60
CA ARG A 108 -1.55 2.32 9.87
C ARG A 108 -0.73 1.09 10.29
N TYR A 109 0.46 0.97 9.71
CA TYR A 109 1.40 -0.13 9.97
C TYR A 109 2.75 0.44 10.42
N PRO A 110 2.80 1.11 11.59
CA PRO A 110 4.05 1.46 12.22
C PRO A 110 4.75 0.15 12.56
N PHE A 111 6.07 0.08 12.33
CA PHE A 111 6.90 -1.13 12.41
C PHE A 111 6.40 -2.18 13.42
N GLN A 112 5.67 -3.18 12.92
CA GLN A 112 5.37 -4.40 13.65
C GLN A 112 6.14 -5.52 12.95
N GLU A 113 7.17 -6.03 13.64
CA GLU A 113 7.62 -7.40 13.44
C GLU A 113 6.47 -8.31 13.88
N TYR A 114 5.59 -8.65 12.92
CA TYR A 114 4.60 -9.68 13.17
C TYR A 114 5.30 -11.03 13.03
N CYS A 115 5.73 -11.61 14.15
CA CYS A 115 5.96 -13.04 14.21
C CYS A 115 4.59 -13.70 14.33
N GLY A 116 4.13 -14.33 13.24
CA GLY A 116 2.89 -15.09 13.23
C GLY A 116 2.88 -16.24 14.24
N PHE A 117 1.75 -16.94 14.31
CA PHE A 117 1.58 -18.10 15.17
C PHE A 117 2.66 -19.16 14.90
N LYS A 118 3.36 -19.59 15.96
CA LYS A 118 4.34 -20.68 15.95
C LYS A 118 3.68 -21.94 16.50
N TYR A 119 3.95 -23.09 15.88
CA TYR A 119 3.51 -24.37 16.41
C TYR A 119 4.32 -24.71 17.67
N PRO A 120 3.79 -25.52 18.62
CA PRO A 120 4.49 -25.85 19.86
C PRO A 120 5.89 -26.45 19.66
N ASP A 121 6.12 -27.14 18.54
CA ASP A 121 7.41 -27.75 18.18
C ASP A 121 8.47 -26.76 17.66
N ASP A 122 8.12 -25.50 17.40
CA ASP A 122 9.06 -24.43 17.02
C ASP A 122 9.85 -23.87 18.23
N ARG A 123 9.81 -24.57 19.39
CA ARG A 123 10.67 -24.34 20.56
C ARG A 123 11.63 -25.52 20.79
N LYS A 124 12.47 -25.84 19.81
CA LYS A 124 13.73 -26.57 20.03
C LYS A 124 14.82 -26.06 19.11
#